data_AF-A0A1Z5K5F9-F1
#
_entry.id   AF-A0A1Z5K5F9-F1
#
_cell.length_a   1.000
_cell.length_b   1.000
_cell.length_c   1.000
_cell.angle_alpha   90.00
_cell.angle_beta   90.00
_cell.angle_gamma   90.00
#
_symmetry.space_group_name_H-M   'P 1'
#
loop_
_entity.id
_entity.type
_entity.pdbx_description
1 polymer ?
#
loop_
_entity_poly.entity_id
_entity_poly.type
_entity_poly.pdbx_seq_one_letter_code
_entity_poly.pdbx_strand_id
1 'polypeptide(L)'
;MKFFSIVVASILSQAAAAPSGAGACPAGEAAPGGPHLTGSPGLVGELSEGNYVVSVAGNTVAFDGTPIETGLEFDIEVSGADFKGILIRVGGARDDQVTSSDLTAPAGACGDVGSVTHSDNSLKSVGTANVALDAAGLLDVDISIVLENTGGASTFYYSAFQINAVGESEPEEPVEEGTAAPTAAEPVEGETEAPAAETTEPPAATPTEDAPVTPPSSNAIALGGAGALLAGIVTLFF
;
A
#
# COMPACT_ATOMS: atom_id res chain seq x y z
N MET A 1 30.70 56.42 4.52
CA MET A 1 30.67 55.34 3.49
C MET A 1 29.97 54.15 4.14
N LYS A 2 28.80 53.75 3.61
CA LYS A 2 27.93 52.74 4.19
C LYS A 2 28.43 51.35 3.78
N PHE A 3 28.86 50.54 4.74
CA PHE A 3 29.18 49.13 4.51
C PHE A 3 27.88 48.32 4.51
N PHE A 4 27.49 47.82 3.34
CA PHE A 4 26.46 46.79 3.21
C PHE A 4 27.10 45.44 3.56
N SER A 5 26.86 44.97 4.79
CA SER A 5 27.21 43.61 5.20
C SER A 5 26.03 42.71 4.83
N ILE A 6 26.09 42.07 3.66
CA ILE A 6 25.13 41.01 3.30
C ILE A 6 25.63 39.74 3.99
N VAL A 7 25.12 39.51 5.20
CA VAL A 7 25.18 38.18 5.82
C VAL A 7 24.14 37.33 5.10
N VAL A 8 24.58 36.61 4.06
CA VAL A 8 23.81 35.49 3.51
C VAL A 8 23.85 34.40 4.56
N ALA A 9 22.91 34.45 5.49
CA ALA A 9 22.57 33.31 6.31
C ALA A 9 21.99 32.26 5.34
N SER A 10 22.86 31.37 4.87
CA SER A 10 22.45 30.10 4.29
C SER A 10 21.76 29.31 5.39
N ILE A 11 20.48 29.62 5.61
CA ILE A 11 19.55 28.74 6.32
C ILE A 11 19.42 27.55 5.38
N LEU A 12 20.35 26.59 5.54
CA LEU A 12 20.15 25.22 5.13
C LEU A 12 18.94 24.74 5.93
N SER A 13 17.75 24.99 5.39
CA SER A 13 16.53 24.33 5.80
C SER A 13 16.77 22.85 5.56
N GLN A 14 17.29 22.17 6.58
CA GLN A 14 17.26 20.73 6.64
C GLN A 14 15.79 20.38 6.61
N ALA A 15 15.28 19.99 5.44
CA ALA A 15 14.01 19.34 5.32
C ALA A 15 14.14 18.05 6.12
N ALA A 16 13.79 18.12 7.41
CA ALA A 16 13.60 16.94 8.21
C ALA A 16 12.52 16.13 7.48
N ALA A 17 12.81 14.85 7.27
CA ALA A 17 11.83 13.83 6.97
C ALA A 17 10.86 13.74 8.16
N ALA A 18 10.03 14.76 8.32
CA ALA A 18 9.01 14.80 9.33
C ALA A 18 7.86 13.90 8.86
N PRO A 19 7.11 13.27 9.78
CA PRO A 19 5.90 12.49 9.46
C PRO A 19 4.85 13.30 8.67
N SER A 20 5.03 14.61 8.53
CA SER A 20 4.29 15.48 7.63
C SER A 20 4.74 15.39 6.15
N GLY A 21 5.17 14.22 5.67
CA GLY A 21 5.89 14.05 4.40
C GLY A 21 5.19 14.67 3.18
N ALA A 22 3.86 14.72 3.15
CA ALA A 22 3.11 15.39 2.09
C ALA A 22 2.75 16.84 2.46
N GLY A 23 2.78 17.77 1.50
CA GLY A 23 2.28 19.14 1.70
C GLY A 23 0.75 19.22 1.70
N ALA A 24 0.10 18.27 1.02
CA ALA A 24 -1.34 18.00 1.01
C ALA A 24 -1.58 16.55 0.50
N CYS A 25 -2.76 15.99 0.78
CA CYS A 25 -3.17 14.66 0.28
C CYS A 25 -4.61 14.67 -0.26
N PRO A 26 -4.91 15.31 -1.42
CA PRO A 26 -6.15 15.03 -2.11
C PRO A 26 -6.19 13.54 -2.53
N ALA A 27 -7.38 12.95 -2.52
CA ALA A 27 -7.61 11.58 -2.97
C ALA A 27 -7.33 11.45 -4.48
N GLY A 28 -6.76 10.32 -4.91
CA GLY A 28 -6.56 9.98 -6.32
C GLY A 28 -5.35 10.64 -6.99
N GLU A 29 -4.45 11.26 -6.22
CA GLU A 29 -3.20 11.84 -6.73
C GLU A 29 -2.02 11.44 -5.85
N ALA A 30 -0.84 11.21 -6.45
CA ALA A 30 0.41 10.99 -5.72
C ALA A 30 0.69 12.19 -4.79
N ALA A 31 0.81 11.94 -3.47
CA ALA A 31 0.75 12.92 -2.37
C ALA A 31 1.39 14.27 -2.73
N PRO A 32 0.64 15.19 -3.36
CA PRO A 32 1.24 16.29 -4.08
C PRO A 32 1.75 17.31 -3.07
N GLY A 33 3.05 17.58 -3.12
CA GLY A 33 3.61 18.78 -2.49
C GLY A 33 4.47 18.56 -1.25
N GLY A 34 4.94 17.35 -0.97
CA GLY A 34 6.12 17.20 -0.12
C GLY A 34 7.33 17.89 -0.75
N PRO A 35 8.13 18.70 -0.04
CA PRO A 35 9.33 19.34 -0.61
C PRO A 35 10.30 18.31 -1.22
N HIS A 36 10.28 17.10 -0.69
CA HIS A 36 11.07 15.97 -1.18
C HIS A 36 10.62 15.38 -2.52
N LEU A 37 9.38 15.67 -2.97
CA LEU A 37 8.86 15.27 -4.29
C LEU A 37 9.22 16.26 -5.40
N THR A 38 9.66 17.47 -5.00
CA THR A 38 10.09 18.53 -5.93
C THR A 38 11.60 18.56 -6.15
N GLY A 39 12.37 17.84 -5.31
CA GLY A 39 13.81 17.66 -5.45
C GLY A 39 14.16 16.48 -6.36
N SER A 40 15.26 16.59 -7.11
CA SER A 40 15.82 15.46 -7.87
C SER A 40 16.79 14.67 -6.98
N PRO A 41 16.70 13.34 -6.93
CA PRO A 41 15.88 12.48 -7.79
C PRO A 41 14.43 12.38 -7.27
N GLY A 42 13.46 12.23 -8.17
CA GLY A 42 12.03 12.14 -7.86
C GLY A 42 11.49 10.72 -8.04
N LEU A 43 10.29 10.58 -8.62
CA LEU A 43 9.64 9.30 -8.92
C LEU A 43 10.59 8.38 -9.73
N VAL A 44 10.88 7.21 -9.17
CA VAL A 44 11.74 6.18 -9.80
C VAL A 44 10.93 5.30 -10.74
N GLY A 45 9.72 4.91 -10.33
CA GLY A 45 8.88 3.96 -11.04
C GLY A 45 7.67 3.50 -10.24
N GLU A 46 7.06 2.41 -10.67
CA GLU A 46 5.93 1.77 -9.96
C GLU A 46 6.39 0.80 -8.86
N LEU A 47 5.55 0.51 -7.87
CA LEU A 47 5.89 -0.42 -6.77
C LEU A 47 6.33 -1.81 -7.30
N SER A 48 5.67 -2.28 -8.36
CA SER A 48 5.97 -3.55 -9.03
C SER A 48 7.40 -3.60 -9.58
N GLU A 49 7.94 -2.47 -10.04
CA GLU A 49 9.30 -2.33 -10.55
C GLU A 49 10.34 -2.27 -9.41
N GLY A 50 9.92 -1.89 -8.21
CA GLY A 50 10.74 -1.81 -7.00
C GLY A 50 10.86 -3.11 -6.21
N ASN A 51 10.28 -4.22 -6.68
CA ASN A 51 10.13 -5.48 -5.94
C ASN A 51 9.30 -5.31 -4.64
N TYR A 52 8.29 -4.44 -4.69
CA TYR A 52 7.30 -4.32 -3.63
C TYR A 52 6.03 -5.06 -4.00
N VAL A 53 5.50 -5.79 -3.04
CA VAL A 53 4.23 -6.51 -3.13
C VAL A 53 3.24 -5.79 -2.25
N VAL A 54 2.07 -5.50 -2.81
CA VAL A 54 0.93 -4.97 -2.06
C VAL A 54 -0.10 -6.06 -1.94
N SER A 55 -0.68 -6.23 -0.76
CA SER A 55 -1.82 -7.13 -0.54
C SER A 55 -2.97 -6.41 0.14
N VAL A 56 -4.19 -6.82 -0.20
CA VAL A 56 -5.44 -6.33 0.39
C VAL A 56 -6.22 -7.54 0.90
N ALA A 57 -6.55 -7.55 2.18
CA ALA A 57 -7.16 -8.70 2.86
C ALA A 57 -6.38 -10.02 2.61
N GLY A 58 -5.05 -9.93 2.56
CA GLY A 58 -4.15 -11.07 2.29
C GLY A 58 -4.02 -11.48 0.82
N ASN A 59 -4.73 -10.83 -0.11
CA ASN A 59 -4.64 -11.12 -1.54
C ASN A 59 -3.71 -10.12 -2.23
N THR A 60 -2.73 -10.62 -3.00
CA THR A 60 -1.83 -9.77 -3.77
C THR A 60 -2.59 -8.93 -4.80
N VAL A 61 -2.27 -7.64 -4.84
CA VAL A 61 -2.83 -6.69 -5.79
C VAL A 61 -2.17 -6.87 -7.16
N ALA A 62 -3.00 -7.05 -8.18
CA ALA A 62 -2.59 -6.84 -9.56
C ALA A 62 -2.85 -5.38 -9.93
N PHE A 63 -1.81 -4.64 -10.32
CA PHE A 63 -1.94 -3.25 -10.78
C PHE A 63 -2.43 -3.16 -12.23
N ASP A 64 -3.54 -3.84 -12.55
CA ASP A 64 -4.13 -3.88 -13.91
C ASP A 64 -5.31 -2.93 -14.10
N GLY A 65 -5.67 -2.18 -13.04
CA GLY A 65 -6.78 -1.23 -13.02
C GLY A 65 -8.13 -1.83 -12.61
N THR A 66 -8.21 -3.13 -12.37
CA THR A 66 -9.42 -3.77 -11.84
C THR A 66 -9.59 -3.43 -10.35
N PRO A 67 -10.76 -2.91 -9.92
CA PRO A 67 -11.02 -2.70 -8.50
C PRO A 67 -10.99 -4.02 -7.72
N ILE A 68 -10.40 -3.99 -6.54
CA ILE A 68 -10.32 -5.14 -5.63
C ILE A 68 -11.59 -5.18 -4.79
N GLU A 69 -12.30 -6.30 -4.75
CA GLU A 69 -13.44 -6.47 -3.85
C GLU A 69 -13.00 -6.98 -2.47
N THR A 70 -13.49 -6.34 -1.41
CA THR A 70 -13.23 -6.75 -0.02
C THR A 70 -14.37 -6.32 0.91
N GLY A 71 -14.37 -6.80 2.15
CA GLY A 71 -15.33 -6.40 3.18
C GLY A 71 -15.09 -4.99 3.72
N LEU A 72 -15.82 -4.61 4.78
CA LEU A 72 -15.65 -3.31 5.44
C LEU A 72 -14.43 -3.24 6.37
N GLU A 73 -13.90 -4.39 6.77
CA GLU A 73 -12.68 -4.53 7.57
C GLU A 73 -11.63 -5.29 6.78
N PHE A 74 -10.47 -4.68 6.57
CA PHE A 74 -9.38 -5.30 5.82
C PHE A 74 -8.04 -4.61 6.09
N ASP A 75 -6.97 -5.35 5.84
CA ASP A 75 -5.61 -4.82 5.89
C ASP A 75 -5.09 -4.52 4.48
N ILE A 76 -4.33 -3.44 4.37
CA ILE A 76 -3.45 -3.15 3.26
C ILE A 76 -2.02 -3.34 3.76
N GLU A 77 -1.33 -4.35 3.25
CA GLU A 77 0.06 -4.62 3.57
C GLU A 77 0.95 -4.32 2.37
N VAL A 78 2.07 -3.66 2.62
CA VAL A 78 3.16 -3.49 1.67
C VAL A 78 4.37 -4.24 2.20
N SER A 79 4.93 -5.14 1.40
CA SER A 79 6.15 -5.89 1.75
C SER A 79 7.12 -5.94 0.57
N GLY A 80 8.40 -6.25 0.83
CA GLY A 80 9.39 -6.41 -0.24
C GLY A 80 10.79 -5.97 0.15
N ALA A 81 11.45 -5.22 -0.74
CA ALA A 81 12.75 -4.62 -0.48
C ALA A 81 12.71 -3.66 0.72
N ASP A 82 13.86 -3.39 1.34
CA ASP A 82 13.92 -2.41 2.43
C ASP A 82 13.61 -0.99 1.95
N PHE A 83 12.86 -0.24 2.75
CA PHE A 83 12.52 1.16 2.50
C PHE A 83 12.68 2.01 3.77
N LYS A 84 12.89 3.31 3.61
CA LYS A 84 13.05 4.27 4.71
C LYS A 84 11.74 4.93 5.11
N GLY A 85 10.83 5.08 4.18
CA GLY A 85 9.54 5.71 4.41
C GLY A 85 8.44 5.08 3.58
N ILE A 86 7.22 5.20 4.07
CA ILE A 86 6.01 4.77 3.37
C ILE A 86 4.89 5.77 3.67
N LEU A 87 4.01 5.95 2.70
CA LEU A 87 2.73 6.64 2.87
C LEU A 87 1.66 5.80 2.17
N ILE A 88 0.70 5.30 2.93
CA ILE A 88 -0.51 4.63 2.42
C ILE A 88 -1.66 5.59 2.69
N ARG A 89 -2.41 5.93 1.65
CA ARG A 89 -3.62 6.76 1.75
C ARG A 89 -4.80 6.00 1.18
N VAL A 90 -5.93 6.15 1.83
CA VAL A 90 -7.20 5.50 1.49
C VAL A 90 -8.24 6.61 1.32
N GLY A 91 -8.29 7.16 0.10
CA GLY A 91 -9.33 8.10 -0.30
C GLY A 91 -10.72 7.46 -0.19
N GLY A 92 -11.66 8.18 0.40
CA GLY A 92 -12.99 7.65 0.73
C GLY A 92 -13.11 7.11 2.16
N ALA A 93 -11.99 6.83 2.84
CA ALA A 93 -11.95 6.56 4.27
C ALA A 93 -11.59 7.81 5.07
N ARG A 94 -12.12 7.92 6.29
CA ARG A 94 -11.76 8.96 7.27
C ARG A 94 -10.45 8.62 7.99
N ASP A 95 -9.84 9.61 8.61
CA ASP A 95 -8.60 9.46 9.40
C ASP A 95 -8.75 8.48 10.57
N ASP A 96 -9.92 8.43 11.21
CA ASP A 96 -10.26 7.51 12.29
C ASP A 96 -10.55 6.07 11.83
N GLN A 97 -10.72 5.86 10.52
CA GLN A 97 -11.03 4.57 9.90
C GLN A 97 -9.78 3.82 9.40
N VAL A 98 -8.61 4.45 9.44
CA VAL A 98 -7.35 3.84 9.02
C VAL A 98 -6.33 3.93 10.14
N THR A 99 -5.91 2.78 10.65
CA THR A 99 -4.99 2.67 11.78
C THR A 99 -3.78 1.82 11.43
N SER A 100 -2.76 1.83 12.27
CA SER A 100 -1.60 0.96 12.11
C SER A 100 -0.97 0.65 13.46
N SER A 101 -0.36 -0.54 13.56
CA SER A 101 0.39 -0.96 14.75
C SER A 101 1.90 -0.71 14.60
N ASP A 102 2.38 -0.56 13.38
CA ASP A 102 3.78 -0.46 12.97
C ASP A 102 4.12 0.88 12.30
N LEU A 103 3.11 1.63 11.88
CA LEU A 103 3.21 2.96 11.28
C LEU A 103 2.47 4.01 12.14
N THR A 104 2.68 5.27 11.80
CA THR A 104 1.98 6.41 12.39
C THR A 104 0.66 6.65 11.68
N ALA A 105 -0.43 6.67 12.45
CA ALA A 105 -1.77 7.01 12.02
C ALA A 105 -2.37 8.10 12.93
N PRO A 106 -3.07 9.12 12.39
CA PRO A 106 -3.16 9.44 10.97
C PRO A 106 -1.85 10.06 10.46
N ALA A 107 -1.61 10.00 9.14
CA ALA A 107 -0.56 10.82 8.55
C ALA A 107 -1.03 12.28 8.55
N GLY A 108 -0.59 13.09 9.53
CA GLY A 108 -1.15 14.42 9.78
C GLY A 108 -1.12 15.40 8.59
N ALA A 109 -0.28 15.16 7.58
CA ALA A 109 -0.27 15.87 6.31
C ALA A 109 -1.55 15.69 5.47
N CYS A 110 -2.29 14.60 5.70
CA CYS A 110 -3.45 14.22 4.91
C CYS A 110 -4.79 14.68 5.47
N GLY A 111 -4.78 15.42 6.59
CA GLY A 111 -6.01 15.93 7.22
C GLY A 111 -6.96 14.79 7.56
N ASP A 112 -8.20 14.89 7.10
CA ASP A 112 -9.28 13.95 7.40
C ASP A 112 -9.26 12.67 6.53
N VAL A 113 -8.27 12.52 5.63
CA VAL A 113 -8.14 11.32 4.79
C VAL A 113 -7.46 10.19 5.56
N GLY A 114 -8.09 9.01 5.53
CA GLY A 114 -7.55 7.77 6.07
C GLY A 114 -6.13 7.50 5.56
N SER A 115 -5.14 7.51 6.46
CA SER A 115 -3.75 7.47 6.04
C SER A 115 -2.80 7.03 7.13
N VAL A 116 -1.71 6.36 6.72
CA VAL A 116 -0.62 5.96 7.60
C VAL A 116 0.73 6.27 6.98
N THR A 117 1.72 6.57 7.81
CA THR A 117 3.08 6.87 7.35
C THR A 117 4.15 6.41 8.34
N HIS A 118 5.39 6.28 7.87
CA HIS A 118 6.54 6.05 8.75
C HIS A 118 6.69 7.11 9.87
N SER A 119 7.15 6.68 11.04
CA SER A 119 7.52 7.56 12.17
C SER A 119 8.96 8.07 12.09
N ASP A 120 9.83 7.32 11.41
CA ASP A 120 11.26 7.58 11.29
C ASP A 120 11.86 6.97 10.01
N ASN A 121 13.11 7.31 9.73
CA ASN A 121 13.87 6.83 8.57
C ASN A 121 14.58 5.47 8.80
N SER A 122 14.23 4.72 9.85
CA SER A 122 14.77 3.36 10.02
C SER A 122 14.30 2.47 8.87
N LEU A 123 15.15 1.54 8.44
CA LEU A 123 14.80 0.60 7.38
C LEU A 123 13.67 -0.32 7.84
N LYS A 124 12.69 -0.50 6.96
CA LYS A 124 11.51 -1.34 7.14
C LYS A 124 11.34 -2.18 5.88
N SER A 125 10.88 -3.41 6.02
CA SER A 125 10.56 -4.30 4.90
C SER A 125 9.06 -4.57 4.78
N VAL A 126 8.27 -4.12 5.76
CA VAL A 126 6.81 -4.26 5.83
C VAL A 126 6.21 -2.96 6.36
N GLY A 127 5.02 -2.62 5.87
CA GLY A 127 4.18 -1.56 6.41
C GLY A 127 2.70 -1.93 6.27
N THR A 128 1.94 -1.83 7.35
CA THR A 128 0.52 -2.24 7.36
C THR A 128 -0.42 -1.10 7.73
N ALA A 129 -1.51 -0.97 6.97
CA ALA A 129 -2.67 -0.14 7.30
C ALA A 129 -3.89 -1.04 7.55
N ASN A 130 -4.58 -0.83 8.66
CA ASN A 130 -5.79 -1.56 9.04
C ASN A 130 -6.96 -0.61 8.76
N VAL A 131 -7.88 -1.02 7.89
CA VAL A 131 -9.03 -0.22 7.45
C VAL A 131 -10.31 -0.79 8.04
N ALA A 132 -11.12 0.08 8.65
CA ALA A 132 -12.44 -0.27 9.17
C ALA A 132 -13.46 0.80 8.75
N LEU A 133 -14.35 0.46 7.82
CA LEU A 133 -15.32 1.37 7.21
C LEU A 133 -16.70 1.28 7.87
N ASP A 134 -17.38 2.41 7.97
CA ASP A 134 -18.77 2.47 8.46
C ASP A 134 -19.78 1.99 7.40
N ALA A 135 -19.41 2.01 6.11
CA ALA A 135 -20.29 1.70 4.99
C ALA A 135 -19.52 1.25 3.75
N ALA A 136 -20.23 0.55 2.86
CA ALA A 136 -19.73 0.16 1.54
C ALA A 136 -19.39 1.38 0.69
N GLY A 137 -18.39 1.25 -0.17
CA GLY A 137 -17.94 2.35 -1.03
C GLY A 137 -16.74 1.99 -1.90
N LEU A 138 -16.52 2.83 -2.91
CA LEU A 138 -15.30 2.78 -3.72
C LEU A 138 -14.24 3.65 -3.04
N LEU A 139 -13.05 3.08 -2.86
CA LEU A 139 -11.90 3.71 -2.26
C LEU A 139 -10.78 3.88 -3.27
N ASP A 140 -10.11 5.02 -3.25
CA ASP A 140 -8.90 5.28 -4.02
C ASP A 140 -7.68 5.09 -3.11
N VAL A 141 -6.87 4.07 -3.38
CA VAL A 141 -5.67 3.78 -2.59
C VAL A 141 -4.44 4.26 -3.32
N ASP A 142 -3.65 5.09 -2.63
CA ASP A 142 -2.37 5.59 -3.13
C ASP A 142 -1.23 5.17 -2.20
N ILE A 143 -0.18 4.58 -2.75
CA ILE A 143 0.98 4.13 -1.97
C ILE A 143 2.26 4.75 -2.51
N SER A 144 3.06 5.35 -1.63
CA SER A 144 4.40 5.85 -1.92
C SER A 144 5.42 5.19 -1.01
N ILE A 145 6.53 4.70 -1.58
CA ILE A 145 7.63 4.07 -0.84
C ILE A 145 8.91 4.86 -1.09
N VAL A 146 9.53 5.36 -0.02
CA VAL A 146 10.73 6.21 -0.06
C VAL A 146 11.98 5.36 0.22
N LEU A 147 12.94 5.38 -0.69
CA LEU A 147 14.21 4.65 -0.57
C LEU A 147 15.30 5.50 0.08
N GLU A 148 15.40 6.75 -0.38
CA GLU A 148 16.37 7.72 0.09
C GLU A 148 15.65 9.02 0.41
N ASN A 149 16.11 9.67 1.47
CA ASN A 149 15.66 11.00 1.86
C ASN A 149 16.90 11.76 2.34
N THR A 150 17.58 12.41 1.40
CA THR A 150 18.83 13.13 1.68
C THR A 150 18.83 14.49 0.99
N GLY A 151 19.28 15.53 1.71
CA GLY A 151 19.50 16.84 1.11
C GLY A 151 18.27 17.53 0.52
N GLY A 152 17.05 17.18 0.95
CA GLY A 152 15.82 17.75 0.41
C GLY A 152 15.30 17.09 -0.87
N ALA A 153 15.85 15.95 -1.26
CA ALA A 153 15.36 15.12 -2.35
C ALA A 153 15.05 13.70 -1.85
N SER A 154 14.04 13.07 -2.45
CA SER A 154 13.68 11.68 -2.17
C SER A 154 13.43 10.89 -3.44
N THR A 155 14.07 9.72 -3.53
CA THR A 155 13.71 8.68 -4.49
C THR A 155 12.55 7.87 -3.94
N PHE A 156 11.52 7.69 -4.76
CA PHE A 156 10.36 6.92 -4.34
C PHE A 156 9.74 6.11 -5.48
N TYR A 157 9.09 5.01 -5.09
CA TYR A 157 8.16 4.27 -5.94
C TYR A 157 6.72 4.68 -5.61
N TYR A 158 5.86 4.68 -6.62
CA TYR A 158 4.46 5.06 -6.48
C TYR A 158 3.53 4.17 -7.29
N SER A 159 2.40 3.79 -6.70
CA SER A 159 1.31 3.12 -7.40
C SER A 159 -0.02 3.49 -6.75
N ALA A 160 -1.08 3.38 -7.53
CA ALA A 160 -2.45 3.59 -7.07
C ALA A 160 -3.36 2.50 -7.63
N PHE A 161 -4.43 2.20 -6.90
CA PHE A 161 -5.45 1.23 -7.28
C PHE A 161 -6.76 1.53 -6.55
N GLN A 162 -7.84 0.83 -6.92
CA GLN A 162 -9.14 1.01 -6.30
C GLN A 162 -9.57 -0.23 -5.52
N ILE A 163 -10.29 0.01 -4.43
CA ILE A 163 -10.96 -1.03 -3.64
C ILE A 163 -12.46 -0.77 -3.69
N ASN A 164 -13.25 -1.76 -4.06
CA ASN A 164 -14.69 -1.78 -3.90
C ASN A 164 -15.02 -2.50 -2.57
N ALA A 165 -15.23 -1.73 -1.50
CA ALA A 165 -15.61 -2.28 -0.22
C ALA A 165 -17.11 -2.56 -0.20
N VAL A 166 -17.48 -3.82 0.05
CA VAL A 166 -18.87 -4.27 0.11
C VAL A 166 -19.28 -4.55 1.55
N GLY A 167 -20.50 -4.15 1.91
CA GLY A 167 -21.07 -4.52 3.20
C GLY A 167 -21.43 -6.00 3.21
N GLU A 168 -21.40 -6.63 4.38
CA GLU A 168 -22.09 -7.92 4.53
C GLU A 168 -23.56 -7.71 4.16
N SER A 169 -24.05 -8.46 3.19
CA SER A 169 -25.48 -8.53 2.93
C SER A 169 -26.12 -8.98 4.25
N GLU A 170 -27.00 -8.17 4.84
CA GLU A 170 -27.86 -8.67 5.91
C GLU A 170 -28.49 -9.97 5.38
N PRO A 171 -28.35 -11.10 6.09
CA PRO A 171 -29.04 -12.31 5.66
C PRO A 171 -30.52 -11.93 5.60
N GLU A 172 -31.11 -12.02 4.40
CA GLU A 172 -32.54 -11.77 4.24
C GLU A 172 -33.24 -12.68 5.24
N GLU A 173 -33.79 -12.08 6.30
CA GLU A 173 -34.63 -12.79 7.26
C GLU A 173 -35.63 -13.60 6.44
N PRO A 174 -35.72 -14.92 6.63
CA PRO A 174 -36.64 -15.73 5.84
C PRO A 174 -38.01 -15.08 5.98
N VAL A 175 -38.53 -14.59 4.86
CA VAL A 175 -39.88 -14.06 4.79
C VAL A 175 -40.76 -15.22 5.24
N GLU A 176 -41.26 -15.16 6.48
CA GLU A 176 -42.23 -16.10 7.01
C GLU A 176 -43.44 -16.04 6.08
N GLU A 177 -43.43 -16.88 5.05
CA GLU A 177 -44.52 -17.06 4.12
C GLU A 177 -45.66 -17.63 4.97
N GLY A 178 -46.57 -16.75 5.36
CA GLY A 178 -47.71 -17.04 6.22
C GLY A 178 -48.42 -18.29 5.71
N THR A 179 -48.15 -19.40 6.41
CA THR A 179 -48.68 -20.71 6.11
C THR A 179 -50.20 -20.67 6.25
N ALA A 180 -50.90 -20.62 5.12
CA ALA A 180 -52.30 -21.00 5.08
C ALA A 180 -52.37 -22.51 5.40
N ALA A 181 -53.03 -22.83 6.50
CA ALA A 181 -53.22 -24.19 6.99
C ALA A 181 -53.72 -25.14 5.88
N PRO A 182 -53.03 -26.26 5.59
CA PRO A 182 -53.60 -27.31 4.78
C PRO A 182 -54.53 -28.16 5.65
N THR A 183 -55.78 -28.26 5.22
CA THR A 183 -56.78 -29.19 5.74
C THR A 183 -56.27 -30.62 5.63
N ALA A 184 -56.37 -31.36 6.73
CA ALA A 184 -55.96 -32.74 6.87
C ALA A 184 -56.55 -33.67 5.79
N ALA A 185 -55.69 -34.47 5.17
CA ALA A 185 -56.05 -35.71 4.49
C ALA A 185 -55.08 -36.81 4.92
N GLU A 186 -55.64 -38.01 5.04
CA GLU A 186 -55.21 -39.21 5.78
C GLU A 186 -53.88 -39.87 5.36
N PRO A 187 -53.31 -40.77 6.20
CA PRO A 187 -52.00 -41.35 5.99
C PRO A 187 -52.06 -42.53 5.01
N VAL A 188 -51.14 -42.56 4.05
CA VAL A 188 -50.83 -43.75 3.26
C VAL A 188 -49.47 -44.28 3.72
N GLU A 189 -49.49 -45.44 4.37
CA GLU A 189 -48.30 -46.24 4.64
C GLU A 189 -47.66 -46.66 3.32
N GLY A 190 -46.35 -46.45 3.22
CA GLY A 190 -45.54 -46.88 2.09
C GLY A 190 -44.09 -47.02 2.53
N GLU A 191 -43.73 -48.22 2.97
CA GLU A 191 -42.35 -48.69 3.06
C GLU A 191 -41.64 -48.49 1.72
N THR A 192 -40.45 -47.90 1.69
CA THR A 192 -39.46 -48.14 0.63
C THR A 192 -38.05 -47.93 1.16
N GLU A 193 -37.23 -48.93 0.84
CA GLU A 193 -35.88 -49.21 1.32
C GLU A 193 -34.83 -48.15 0.94
N ALA A 194 -33.77 -48.12 1.75
CA ALA A 194 -32.52 -47.42 1.51
C ALA A 194 -31.80 -47.92 0.24
N PRO A 195 -30.94 -47.08 -0.36
CA PRO A 195 -29.64 -47.62 -0.75
C PRO A 195 -28.44 -46.73 -0.38
N ALA A 196 -27.45 -47.44 0.16
CA ALA A 196 -26.00 -47.35 -0.06
C ALA A 196 -25.33 -45.99 -0.19
N ALA A 197 -24.50 -45.69 0.81
CA ALA A 197 -23.43 -44.73 0.74
C ALA A 197 -22.38 -45.16 -0.31
N GLU A 198 -22.16 -44.34 -1.32
CA GLU A 198 -20.97 -44.41 -2.18
C GLU A 198 -19.84 -43.62 -1.51
N THR A 199 -18.84 -44.35 -1.01
CA THR A 199 -17.54 -43.81 -0.64
C THR A 199 -16.73 -43.54 -1.92
N THR A 200 -16.58 -42.27 -2.28
CA THR A 200 -15.62 -41.83 -3.31
C THR A 200 -14.25 -41.63 -2.68
N GLU A 201 -13.31 -42.47 -3.10
CA GLU A 201 -11.89 -42.40 -2.75
C GLU A 201 -11.21 -41.22 -3.49
N PRO A 202 -10.39 -40.39 -2.84
CA PRO A 202 -9.63 -39.35 -3.54
C PRO A 202 -8.40 -39.94 -4.26
N PRO A 203 -8.06 -39.48 -5.47
CA PRO A 203 -6.87 -39.95 -6.17
C PRO A 203 -5.58 -39.47 -5.50
N ALA A 204 -4.60 -40.38 -5.46
CA ALA A 204 -3.27 -40.19 -4.90
C ALA A 204 -2.50 -39.04 -5.58
N ALA A 205 -1.94 -38.15 -4.75
CA ALA A 205 -1.00 -37.12 -5.19
C ALA A 205 0.30 -37.76 -5.69
N THR A 206 0.73 -37.35 -6.89
CA THR A 206 2.05 -37.69 -7.43
C THR A 206 3.07 -36.70 -6.87
N PRO A 207 4.21 -37.13 -6.30
CA PRO A 207 5.27 -36.22 -5.89
C PRO A 207 6.04 -35.74 -7.14
N THR A 208 5.99 -34.44 -7.40
CA THR A 208 6.86 -33.79 -8.39
C THR A 208 8.26 -33.63 -7.79
N GLU A 209 9.23 -34.25 -8.45
CA GLU A 209 10.65 -34.18 -8.15
C GLU A 209 11.18 -32.76 -8.41
N ASP A 210 11.71 -32.14 -7.36
CA ASP A 210 12.33 -30.82 -7.37
C ASP A 210 13.66 -30.88 -8.14
N ALA A 211 13.74 -30.18 -9.27
CA ALA A 211 14.99 -30.02 -9.99
C ALA A 211 15.83 -28.91 -9.31
N PRO A 212 17.14 -29.12 -9.06
CA PRO A 212 17.97 -28.10 -8.43
C PRO A 212 18.16 -26.90 -9.37
N VAL A 213 17.64 -25.74 -8.94
CA VAL A 213 17.89 -24.45 -9.58
C VAL A 213 19.33 -24.03 -9.26
N THR A 214 20.16 -23.96 -10.30
CA THR A 214 21.51 -23.37 -10.23
C THR A 214 21.40 -21.86 -10.01
N PRO A 215 22.15 -21.28 -9.05
CA PRO A 215 22.16 -19.84 -8.85
C PRO A 215 22.87 -19.13 -10.03
N PRO A 216 22.35 -17.98 -10.52
CA PRO A 216 23.07 -17.18 -11.49
C PRO A 216 24.35 -16.60 -10.86
N SER A 217 25.46 -16.81 -11.57
CA SER A 217 26.77 -16.25 -11.28
C SER A 217 26.71 -14.72 -11.26
N SER A 218 27.02 -14.13 -10.11
CA SER A 218 27.24 -12.69 -9.96
C SER A 218 28.41 -12.22 -10.82
N ASN A 219 28.11 -11.46 -11.87
CA ASN A 219 29.11 -10.62 -12.52
C ASN A 219 29.22 -9.31 -11.74
N ALA A 220 30.18 -9.26 -10.82
CA ALA A 220 30.62 -8.04 -10.17
C ALA A 220 31.27 -7.12 -11.23
N ILE A 221 30.57 -6.06 -11.63
CA ILE A 221 31.19 -4.95 -12.35
C ILE A 221 31.85 -4.04 -11.31
N ALA A 222 33.15 -4.23 -11.13
CA ALA A 222 34.02 -3.29 -10.47
C ALA A 222 34.25 -2.09 -11.40
N LEU A 223 33.58 -0.95 -11.16
CA LEU A 223 34.01 0.34 -11.68
C LEU A 223 34.92 1.01 -10.63
N GLY A 224 36.22 0.88 -10.85
CA GLY A 224 37.22 1.66 -10.15
C GLY A 224 37.45 3.03 -10.79
N GLY A 225 37.77 4.01 -9.95
CA GLY A 225 38.90 4.90 -10.25
C GLY A 225 38.60 6.30 -10.75
N ALA A 226 38.48 7.23 -9.79
CA ALA A 226 39.35 8.40 -9.62
C ALA A 226 39.72 9.30 -10.84
N GLY A 227 39.42 10.59 -10.68
CA GLY A 227 40.06 11.72 -11.37
C GLY A 227 39.02 12.78 -11.76
N ALA A 228 39.14 14.08 -11.49
CA ALA A 228 40.21 14.88 -10.94
C ALA A 228 39.60 16.23 -10.46
N LEU A 229 40.25 16.84 -9.49
CA LEU A 229 40.15 18.26 -9.15
C LEU A 229 40.43 19.17 -10.35
N LEU A 230 39.77 20.34 -10.41
CA LEU A 230 40.28 21.68 -10.80
C LEU A 230 39.08 22.65 -10.83
N ALA A 231 38.83 23.44 -9.79
CA ALA A 231 39.36 24.79 -9.56
C ALA A 231 39.29 25.69 -10.81
N GLY A 232 38.43 26.73 -10.79
CA GLY A 232 38.33 27.66 -11.91
C GLY A 232 37.35 28.83 -11.76
N ILE A 233 37.73 29.79 -10.91
CA ILE A 233 37.64 31.24 -11.15
C ILE A 233 36.23 31.88 -11.27
N VAL A 234 35.86 32.57 -10.19
CA VAL A 234 34.97 33.73 -10.19
C VAL A 234 35.73 34.93 -10.79
N THR A 235 35.19 35.52 -11.85
CA THR A 235 35.54 36.88 -12.29
C THR A 235 34.34 37.78 -12.14
N LEU A 236 34.40 38.64 -11.13
CA LEU A 236 33.59 39.83 -10.94
C LEU A 236 34.47 41.02 -11.32
N PHE A 237 34.05 41.82 -12.30
CA PHE A 237 34.54 43.18 -12.47
C PHE A 237 33.42 44.09 -12.96
N PHE A 238 33.14 45.08 -12.10
CA PHE A 238 32.47 46.38 -12.27
C PHE A 238 31.04 46.45 -12.80
#